data_AF-A0A545UCA9-F1
#
_entry.id   AF-A0A545UCA9-F1
#
_cell.length_a   1.000
_cell.length_b   1.000
_cell.length_c   1.000
_cell.angle_alpha   90.00
_cell.angle_beta   90.00
_cell.angle_gamma   90.00
#
_symmetry.space_group_name_H-M   'P 1'
#
loop_
_entity.id
_entity.type
_entity.pdbx_description
1 polymer ?
#
loop_
_entity_poly.entity_id
_entity_poly.type
_entity_poly.pdbx_seq_one_letter_code
_entity_poly.pdbx_strand_id
1 'polypeptide(L)'
;MFEVVAAIIEAIVAFIASLIEAIASVFIAGGEALSIGEILAILLVFIFEIILWLFLWLKEFIISLIKWRRPRKVKKPVIWRPAKLKKTQNTQ
;
A
#
# COMPACT_ATOMS: atom_id res chain seq x y z
N MET A 1 -26.11 13.09 4.66
CA MET A 1 -25.64 11.69 4.75
C MET A 1 -25.09 11.20 3.41
N PHE A 2 -25.84 11.32 2.32
CA PHE A 2 -25.38 10.95 0.97
C PHE A 2 -24.17 11.78 0.49
N GLU A 3 -24.17 13.09 0.73
CA GLU A 3 -23.06 14.00 0.38
C GLU A 3 -21.75 13.66 1.10
N VAL A 4 -21.84 13.26 2.37
CA VAL A 4 -20.66 12.86 3.16
C VAL A 4 -20.06 11.57 2.60
N VAL A 5 -20.90 10.62 2.22
CA VAL A 5 -20.44 9.36 1.59
C VAL A 5 -19.81 9.63 0.23
N ALA A 6 -20.40 10.51 -0.57
CA ALA A 6 -19.84 10.91 -1.87
C ALA A 6 -18.47 11.58 -1.71
N ALA A 7 -18.33 12.53 -0.78
CA ALA A 7 -17.07 13.22 -0.50
C ALA A 7 -15.97 12.26 -0.02
N ILE A 8 -16.32 11.24 0.78
CA ILE A 8 -15.37 10.20 1.21
C ILE A 8 -14.90 9.37 0.01
N ILE A 9 -15.81 8.97 -0.87
CA ILE A 9 -15.46 8.19 -2.07
C ILE A 9 -14.57 9.02 -2.99
N GLU A 10 -14.91 10.29 -3.22
CA GLU A 10 -14.14 11.20 -4.06
C GLU A 10 -12.74 11.46 -3.51
N ALA A 11 -12.60 11.65 -2.19
CA ALA A 11 -11.30 11.77 -1.54
C ALA A 11 -10.44 10.51 -1.71
N ILE A 12 -11.06 9.31 -1.63
CA ILE A 12 -10.36 8.05 -1.87
C ILE A 12 -9.90 7.94 -3.34
N VAL A 13 -10.77 8.28 -4.29
CA VAL A 13 -10.45 8.26 -5.72
C VAL A 13 -9.34 9.26 -6.05
N ALA A 14 -9.42 10.48 -5.52
CA ALA A 14 -8.40 11.52 -5.69
C ALA A 14 -7.05 11.09 -5.08
N PHE A 15 -7.08 10.46 -3.90
CA PHE A 15 -5.88 9.93 -3.28
C PHE A 15 -5.23 8.84 -4.15
N ILE A 16 -6.03 7.91 -4.70
CA ILE A 16 -5.53 6.88 -5.62
C ILE A 16 -4.94 7.52 -6.89
N ALA A 17 -5.61 8.51 -7.47
CA ALA A 17 -5.11 9.23 -8.63
C ALA A 17 -3.77 9.93 -8.34
N SER A 18 -3.66 10.61 -7.19
CA SER A 18 -2.41 11.27 -6.78
C SER A 18 -1.25 10.29 -6.59
N LEU A 19 -1.53 9.07 -6.11
CA LEU A 19 -0.51 8.03 -6.00
C LEU A 19 -0.01 7.60 -7.38
N ILE A 20 -0.92 7.41 -8.35
CA ILE A 20 -0.57 7.06 -9.72
C ILE A 20 0.29 8.16 -10.38
N GLU A 21 -0.05 9.43 -10.16
CA GLU A 21 0.69 10.57 -10.70
C GLU A 21 2.08 10.75 -10.04
N ALA A 22 2.17 10.61 -8.73
CA ALA A 22 3.44 10.61 -7.99
C ALA A 22 4.36 9.49 -8.49
N ILE A 23 3.78 8.33 -8.79
CA ILE A 23 4.49 7.20 -9.37
C ILE A 23 4.97 7.53 -10.78
N ALA A 24 4.10 8.05 -11.66
CA ALA A 24 4.44 8.42 -13.03
C ALA A 24 5.55 9.49 -13.10
N SER A 25 5.53 10.47 -12.20
CA SER A 25 6.56 11.52 -12.14
C SER A 25 7.93 10.99 -11.71
N VAL A 26 7.97 10.03 -10.77
CA VAL A 26 9.20 9.31 -10.41
C VAL A 26 9.77 8.53 -11.60
N PHE A 27 8.93 7.97 -12.47
CA PHE A 27 9.40 7.30 -13.70
C PHE A 27 10.00 8.25 -14.72
N ILE A 28 9.38 9.42 -14.92
CA ILE A 28 9.90 10.44 -15.81
C ILE A 28 11.27 10.94 -15.32
N ALA A 29 11.43 11.07 -14.00
CA ALA A 29 12.68 11.56 -13.40
C ALA A 29 13.78 10.48 -13.25
N GLY A 30 13.41 9.20 -13.09
CA GLY A 30 14.32 8.10 -12.74
C GLY A 30 14.87 7.28 -13.91
N GLY A 31 14.53 7.63 -15.15
CA GLY A 31 14.83 6.86 -16.36
C GLY A 31 16.33 6.63 -16.67
N GLU A 32 17.25 7.23 -15.92
CA GLU A 32 18.69 7.18 -16.19
C GLU A 32 19.47 6.12 -15.39
N ALA A 33 18.88 5.54 -14.31
CA ALA A 33 19.65 4.74 -13.33
C ALA A 33 19.46 3.21 -13.42
N LEU A 34 18.37 2.73 -14.01
CA LEU A 34 18.00 1.31 -14.10
C LEU A 34 17.30 1.06 -15.45
N SER A 35 17.34 -0.17 -15.97
CA SER A 35 16.56 -0.47 -17.17
C SER A 35 15.08 -0.26 -16.85
N ILE A 36 14.34 0.39 -17.77
CA ILE A 36 12.92 0.75 -17.59
C ILE A 36 12.08 -0.46 -17.12
N GLY A 37 12.43 -1.67 -17.57
CA GLY A 37 11.77 -2.92 -17.17
C GLY A 37 11.98 -3.32 -15.71
N GLU A 38 13.19 -3.15 -15.15
CA GLU A 38 13.50 -3.50 -13.76
C GLU A 38 12.80 -2.56 -12.78
N ILE A 39 12.76 -1.26 -13.09
CA ILE A 39 12.05 -0.26 -12.29
C ILE A 39 10.55 -0.56 -12.29
N LEU A 40 9.96 -0.83 -13.47
CA LEU A 40 8.54 -1.17 -13.60
C LEU A 40 8.18 -2.42 -12.80
N ALA A 41 9.01 -3.46 -12.81
CA ALA A 41 8.77 -4.68 -12.06
C ALA A 41 8.76 -4.44 -10.54
N ILE A 42 9.76 -3.73 -10.01
CA ILE A 42 9.85 -3.41 -8.58
C ILE A 42 8.67 -2.54 -8.15
N LEU A 43 8.31 -1.56 -8.98
CA LEU A 43 7.20 -0.68 -8.68
C LEU A 43 5.86 -1.40 -8.71
N LEU A 44 5.61 -2.28 -9.68
CA LEU A 44 4.36 -3.03 -9.76
C LEU A 44 4.19 -3.90 -8.51
N VAL A 45 5.26 -4.57 -8.06
CA VAL A 45 5.27 -5.32 -6.79
C VAL A 45 5.00 -4.38 -5.60
N PHE A 46 5.60 -3.20 -5.57
CA PHE A 46 5.42 -2.22 -4.49
C PHE A 46 3.98 -1.68 -4.43
N ILE A 47 3.37 -1.35 -5.56
CA ILE A 47 1.96 -0.96 -5.66
C ILE A 47 1.08 -2.08 -5.13
N PHE A 48 1.34 -3.32 -5.56
CA PHE A 48 0.55 -4.47 -5.13
C PHE A 48 0.64 -4.68 -3.61
N GLU A 49 1.82 -4.52 -3.02
CA GLU A 49 2.00 -4.54 -1.56
C GLU A 49 1.23 -3.42 -0.86
N ILE A 50 1.24 -2.20 -1.39
CA ILE A 50 0.50 -1.06 -0.83
C ILE A 50 -1.00 -1.32 -0.88
N ILE A 51 -1.53 -1.75 -2.03
CA ILE A 51 -2.97 -2.02 -2.19
C ILE A 51 -3.42 -3.10 -1.22
N LEU A 52 -2.68 -4.22 -1.12
CA LEU A 52 -2.99 -5.28 -0.16
C LEU A 52 -2.89 -4.79 1.29
N TRP A 53 -1.91 -3.95 1.60
CA TRP A 53 -1.79 -3.38 2.93
C TRP A 53 -2.96 -2.48 3.28
N LEU A 54 -3.39 -1.64 2.35
CA LEU A 54 -4.54 -0.75 2.49
C LEU A 54 -5.82 -1.57 2.71
N PHE A 55 -5.99 -2.68 1.98
CA PHE A 55 -7.12 -3.59 2.14
C PHE A 55 -7.15 -4.24 3.53
N LEU A 56 -5.99 -4.71 4.02
CA LEU A 56 -5.86 -5.28 5.37
C LEU A 56 -6.13 -4.22 6.45
N TRP A 57 -5.68 -2.99 6.21
CA TRP A 57 -5.90 -1.85 7.09
C TRP A 57 -7.39 -1.50 7.17
N LEU A 58 -8.07 -1.38 6.02
CA LEU A 58 -9.51 -1.15 5.94
C LEU A 58 -10.29 -2.24 6.67
N LYS A 59 -9.95 -3.52 6.44
CA LYS A 59 -10.58 -4.65 7.11
C LYS A 59 -10.44 -4.56 8.63
N GLU A 60 -9.24 -4.29 9.15
CA GLU A 60 -9.02 -4.17 10.59
C GLU A 60 -9.76 -2.95 11.16
N PHE A 61 -9.84 -1.85 10.42
CA PHE A 61 -10.60 -0.66 10.80
C PHE A 61 -12.09 -0.98 10.95
N ILE A 62 -12.69 -1.65 9.97
CA ILE A 62 -14.10 -2.09 10.00
C ILE A 62 -14.35 -3.04 11.18
N ILE A 63 -13.50 -4.05 11.37
CA ILE A 63 -13.63 -5.01 12.49
C ILE A 63 -13.51 -4.29 13.83
N SER A 64 -12.63 -3.30 13.93
CA SER A 64 -12.39 -2.56 15.16
C SER A 64 -13.56 -1.63 15.52
N LEU A 65 -14.17 -1.01 14.51
CA LEU A 65 -15.44 -0.28 14.64
C LEU A 65 -16.57 -1.20 15.13
N ILE A 66 -16.77 -2.36 14.49
CA ILE A 66 -17.84 -3.31 14.84
C ILE A 66 -17.64 -3.88 16.26
N LYS A 67 -16.40 -4.21 16.63
CA LYS A 67 -16.08 -4.81 17.93
C LYS A 67 -15.76 -3.78 19.02
N TRP A 68 -15.96 -2.48 18.75
CA TRP A 68 -15.64 -1.36 19.64
C TRP A 68 -14.28 -1.48 20.34
N ARG A 69 -13.27 -1.95 19.59
CA ARG A 69 -11.91 -2.18 20.10
C ARG A 69 -10.95 -1.25 19.40
N ARG A 70 -9.81 -0.95 20.03
CA ARG A 70 -8.75 -0.17 19.36
C ARG A 70 -8.19 -0.97 18.16
N PRO A 71 -7.94 -0.31 17.02
CA PRO A 71 -7.38 -0.97 15.84
C PRO A 71 -5.99 -1.51 16.15
N ARG A 72 -5.75 -2.77 15.74
CA ARG A 72 -4.43 -3.39 15.86
C ARG A 72 -3.52 -2.91 14.73
N LYS A 73 -2.21 -2.84 15.00
CA LYS A 73 -1.21 -2.50 13.98
C LYS A 73 -1.23 -3.56 12.88
N VAL A 74 -1.68 -3.18 11.68
CA VAL A 74 -1.64 -4.05 10.50
C VAL A 74 -0.23 -4.00 9.91
N LYS A 75 0.46 -5.15 9.94
CA LYS A 75 1.82 -5.27 9.38
C LYS A 75 1.75 -5.22 7.85
N LYS A 76 2.69 -4.50 7.23
CA LYS A 76 2.84 -4.46 5.77
C LYS A 76 3.08 -5.88 5.24
N PRO A 77 2.26 -6.38 4.30
CA PRO A 77 2.53 -7.64 3.63
C PRO A 77 3.79 -7.47 2.77
N VAL A 78 4.71 -8.42 2.88
CA VAL A 78 5.93 -8.46 2.07
C VAL A 78 5.86 -9.73 1.24
N ILE A 79 5.61 -9.59 -0.06
CA ILE A 79 5.35 -10.72 -0.95
C ILE A 79 6.64 -11.26 -1.55
N TRP A 80 7.58 -10.36 -1.86
CA TRP A 80 8.78 -10.70 -2.63
C TRP A 80 9.98 -11.14 -1.77
N ARG A 81 9.95 -10.91 -0.45
CA ARG A 81 11.11 -11.19 0.40
C ARG A 81 11.28 -12.71 0.58
N PRO A 82 12.43 -13.30 0.23
CA PRO A 82 12.65 -14.74 0.37
C PRO A 82 12.53 -15.16 1.84
N ALA A 83 11.74 -16.21 2.09
CA ALA A 83 11.36 -16.67 3.42
C ALA A 83 12.55 -16.98 4.36
N LYS A 84 13.74 -17.22 3.80
CA LYS A 84 14.96 -17.60 4.52
C LYS A 84 15.54 -16.48 5.40
N LEU A 85 15.20 -15.21 5.17
CA LEU A 85 15.66 -14.08 6.02
C LEU A 85 14.75 -13.81 7.23
N LYS A 86 13.64 -14.54 7.37
CA LYS A 86 12.67 -14.32 8.46
C LYS A 86 13.12 -14.92 9.81
N LYS A 87 14.13 -15.81 9.82
CA LYS A 87 14.54 -16.57 11.01
C LYS A 87 15.54 -15.84 11.92
N THR A 88 16.22 -14.79 11.44
CA THR A 88 17.33 -14.16 12.18
C THR A 88 16.92 -12.98 13.08
N GLN A 89 15.66 -12.53 13.06
CA GLN A 89 15.20 -11.39 13.89
C GLN A 89 14.43 -11.79 15.16
N ASN A 90 14.31 -13.08 15.49
CA ASN A 90 13.67 -13.55 16.73
C ASN A 90 14.68 -14.05 17.79
N THR A 91 15.95 -13.66 17.67
CA THR A 91 16.99 -14.01 18.66
C THR A 91 17.89 -12.82 18.91
N GLN A 92 17.32 -11.73 19.44
CA GLN A 92 17.99 -10.76 20.31
C GLN A 92 16.97 -10.20 21.28
#